data_AF-A0A7X5MZL0-F1
#
_entry.id   AF-A0A7X5MZL0-F1
#
_cell.length_a   1.000
_cell.length_b   1.000
_cell.length_c   1.000
_cell.angle_alpha   90.00
_cell.angle_beta   90.00
_cell.angle_gamma   90.00
#
_symmetry.space_group_name_H-M   'P 1'
#
loop_
_entity.id
_entity.type
_entity.pdbx_description
1 polymer ?
#
loop_
_entity_poly.entity_id
_entity_poly.type
_entity_poly.pdbx_seq_one_letter_code
_entity_poly.pdbx_strand_id
1 'polypeptide(L)' 'IKTICHSGSKATMTVRVDAHGHAVQDGPQVEIGGNERYVSVSRAEFKKIMRGEGRIDPLQIALPLPVA' A
#
# COMPACT_ATOMS: atom_id res chain seq x y z
N ILE A 1 -13.24 6.79 9.38
CA ILE A 1 -11.76 6.88 9.44
C ILE A 1 -11.26 7.43 8.12
N LYS A 2 -10.40 8.47 8.12
CA LYS A 2 -9.74 8.97 6.91
C LYS A 2 -8.24 8.72 7.07
N THR A 3 -7.66 7.89 6.22
CA THR A 3 -6.20 7.64 6.17
C THR A 3 -5.53 8.70 5.30
N ILE A 4 -4.25 8.96 5.53
CA ILE A 4 -3.43 9.89 4.74
C ILE A 4 -2.58 9.06 3.77
N CYS A 5 -2.55 9.46 2.51
CA CYS A 5 -1.68 8.88 1.49
C CYS A 5 -0.23 9.32 1.74
N HIS A 6 0.77 8.55 1.31
CA HIS A 6 2.18 8.95 1.42
C HIS A 6 2.48 10.30 0.74
N SER A 7 1.65 10.74 -0.21
CA SER A 7 1.73 12.07 -0.83
C SER A 7 1.18 13.22 0.04
N GLY A 8 0.69 12.93 1.24
CA GLY A 8 0.04 13.90 2.15
C GLY A 8 -1.44 14.17 1.84
N SER A 9 -1.96 13.64 0.73
CA SER A 9 -3.38 13.80 0.34
C SER A 9 -4.30 12.84 1.10
N LYS A 10 -5.61 13.12 1.11
CA LYS A 10 -6.62 12.19 1.63
C LYS A 10 -6.55 10.86 0.86
N ALA A 11 -6.36 9.75 1.58
CA ALA A 11 -6.45 8.41 1.00
C ALA A 11 -7.92 7.99 0.86
N THR A 12 -8.27 7.44 -0.29
CA THR A 12 -9.62 6.97 -0.62
C THR A 12 -9.63 5.61 -1.31
N MET A 13 -8.46 5.07 -1.63
CA MET A 13 -8.29 3.80 -2.33
C MET A 13 -7.22 2.97 -1.60
N THR A 14 -7.23 1.65 -1.85
CA THR A 14 -6.20 0.74 -1.34
C THR A 14 -5.58 0.02 -2.52
N VAL A 15 -4.25 0.03 -2.60
CA VAL A 15 -3.48 -0.71 -3.62
C VAL A 15 -2.74 -1.85 -2.95
N ARG A 16 -2.71 -3.01 -3.60
CA ARG A 16 -1.86 -4.12 -3.21
C ARG A 16 -0.48 -3.94 -3.85
N VAL A 17 0.58 -4.03 -3.05
CA VAL A 17 1.97 -3.87 -3.50
C VAL A 17 2.82 -5.08 -3.15
N ASP A 18 3.82 -5.36 -3.99
CA ASP A 18 4.84 -6.36 -3.70
C ASP A 18 5.97 -5.79 -2.82
N ALA A 19 6.96 -6.61 -2.46
CA ALA A 19 8.08 -6.20 -1.60
C ALA A 19 8.94 -5.04 -2.16
N HIS A 20 8.93 -4.85 -3.48
CA HIS A 20 9.59 -3.74 -4.15
C HIS A 20 8.69 -2.50 -4.26
N GLY A 21 7.40 -2.62 -3.95
CA GLY A 21 6.47 -1.50 -3.93
C GLY A 21 5.71 -1.25 -5.25
N HIS A 22 5.67 -2.22 -6.17
CA HIS A 22 4.88 -2.11 -7.40
C HIS A 22 3.47 -2.67 -7.22
N ALA A 23 2.53 -2.21 -8.04
CA ALA A 23 1.16 -2.71 -8.01
C ALA A 23 1.11 -4.20 -8.40
N VAL A 24 0.51 -5.01 -7.53
CA VAL A 24 0.20 -6.41 -7.83
C VAL A 24 -1.16 -6.48 -8.49
N GLN A 25 -1.20 -6.87 -9.77
CA GLN A 25 -2.44 -6.99 -10.55
C GLN A 25 -2.90 -8.45 -10.73
N ASP A 26 -2.03 -9.41 -10.43
CA ASP A 26 -2.27 -10.85 -10.60
C ASP A 26 -2.41 -11.57 -9.25
N GLY A 27 -2.96 -12.77 -9.24
CA GLY A 27 -3.08 -13.62 -8.05
C GLY A 27 -4.51 -13.76 -7.51
N PRO A 28 -4.67 -14.36 -6.31
CA PRO A 28 -5.98 -14.70 -5.77
C PRO A 28 -6.81 -13.45 -5.47
N GLN A 29 -8.13 -13.53 -5.74
CA GLN A 29 -9.08 -12.44 -5.50
C GLN A 29 -9.21 -12.09 -4.01
N VAL A 30 -9.03 -13.08 -3.13
CA VAL A 30 -9.05 -12.92 -1.67
C VAL A 30 -7.70 -13.35 -1.12
N GLU A 31 -7.00 -12.42 -0.49
CA GLU A 31 -5.73 -12.64 0.19
C GLU A 31 -5.74 -11.84 1.49
N ILE A 32 -5.27 -12.47 2.58
CA ILE A 32 -5.16 -11.82 3.89
C ILE A 32 -3.72 -11.36 4.06
N GLY A 33 -3.51 -10.06 4.26
CA GLY A 33 -2.20 -9.46 4.46
C GLY A 33 -2.30 -8.12 5.19
N GLY A 34 -1.21 -7.73 5.88
CA GLY A 34 -1.11 -6.46 6.61
C GLY A 34 -0.78 -5.25 5.72
N ASN A 35 -0.36 -4.12 6.34
CA ASN A 35 0.01 -2.92 5.56
C ASN A 35 1.34 -3.05 4.81
N GLU A 36 2.07 -4.14 5.04
CA GLU A 36 3.17 -4.61 4.20
C GLU A 36 2.74 -4.94 2.76
N ARG A 37 1.47 -5.30 2.55
CA ARG A 37 0.92 -5.64 1.23
C ARG A 37 -0.15 -4.66 0.77
N TYR A 38 -0.87 -4.01 1.67
CA TYR A 38 -1.98 -3.11 1.32
C TYR A 38 -1.72 -1.69 1.80
N VAL A 39 -1.59 -0.75 0.85
CA VAL A 39 -1.33 0.65 1.16
C VAL A 39 -2.53 1.52 0.79
N SER A 40 -2.95 2.37 1.73
CA SER A 40 -3.99 3.36 1.52
C SER A 40 -3.44 4.57 0.74
N VAL A 41 -4.04 4.89 -0.40
CA VAL A 41 -3.58 5.92 -1.32
C VAL A 41 -4.69 6.85 -1.79
N SER A 42 -4.27 8.01 -2.32
CA SER A 42 -5.16 8.91 -3.05
C SER A 42 -5.50 8.32 -4.42
N ARG A 43 -6.59 8.80 -5.03
CA ARG A 43 -7.01 8.36 -6.38
C ARG A 43 -5.93 8.61 -7.45
N ALA A 44 -5.16 9.69 -7.31
CA ALA A 44 -4.11 10.04 -8.26
C ALA A 44 -2.96 9.02 -8.21
N GLU A 45 -2.43 8.75 -7.01
CA GLU A 45 -1.35 7.77 -6.83
C GLU A 45 -1.79 6.38 -7.24
N PHE A 46 -3.02 5.97 -6.89
CA PHE A 46 -3.57 4.67 -7.33
C PHE A 46 -3.46 4.50 -8.85
N LYS A 47 -3.87 5.51 -9.63
CA LYS A 47 -3.77 5.45 -11.11
C LYS A 47 -2.33 5.38 -11.59
N LYS A 48 -1.44 6.19 -11.01
CA LYS A 48 -0.03 6.25 -11.38
C LYS A 48 0.65 4.89 -11.20
N ILE A 49 0.40 4.25 -10.07
CA ILE A 49 1.03 2.97 -9.72
C ILE A 49 0.41 1.81 -10.51
N MET A 50 -0.91 1.83 -10.73
CA MET A 50 -1.57 0.85 -11.61
C MET A 50 -1.09 0.92 -13.06
N ARG A 51 -0.58 2.07 -13.51
CA ARG A 51 0.06 2.23 -14.82
C ARG A 51 1.53 1.85 -14.84
N GLY A 52 2.13 1.49 -13.71
CA GLY A 52 3.55 1.20 -13.58
C GLY A 52 4.45 2.44 -13.53
N GLU A 53 3.88 3.64 -13.37
CA GLU A 53 4.61 4.92 -13.38
C GLU A 53 5.04 5.36 -11.96
N GLY A 54 4.92 4.50 -10.95
CA GLY A 54 5.21 4.83 -9.55
C GLY A 54 5.46 3.62 -8.67
N ARG A 55 6.16 3.86 -7.54
CA ARG A 55 6.52 2.89 -6.52
C ARG A 55 6.11 3.42 -5.15
N ILE A 56 5.53 2.59 -4.30
CA ILE A 56 5.21 2.94 -2.91
C ILE A 56 6.16 2.19 -1.98
N ASP A 57 6.75 2.91 -1.03
CA ASP A 57 7.40 2.28 0.11
C ASP A 57 6.33 1.96 1.18
N PRO A 58 6.05 0.68 1.50
CA PRO A 58 5.12 0.33 2.55
C PRO A 58 5.71 0.72 3.91
N LEU A 59 5.30 1.88 4.42
CA LEU A 59 5.80 2.52 5.65
C LEU A 59 5.42 1.79 6.97
N GLN A 60 5.26 0.48 6.98
CA GLN A 60 5.08 -0.24 8.24
C GLN A 60 6.44 -0.42 8.91
N ILE A 61 6.82 0.55 9.74
CA ILE A 61 7.87 0.39 10.74
C ILE A 61 7.47 -0.83 11.57
N ALA A 62 8.22 -1.92 11.46
CA ALA A 62 8.06 -3.07 12.32
C ALA A 62 8.25 -2.57 13.77
N LEU A 63 7.17 -2.53 14.55
CA LEU A 63 7.31 -2.28 15.97
C LEU A 63 8.12 -3.46 16.53
N PRO A 64 9.22 -3.21 17.26
CA PRO A 64 9.86 -4.28 17.99
C PRO A 64 8.85 -4.79 19.01
N LEU A 65 8.27 -5.97 18.75
CA LEU A 65 7.44 -6.64 19.72
C LEU A 65 8.38 -7.09 20.85
N PRO A 66 8.19 -6.66 22.10
CA PRO A 66 8.96 -7.22 23.20
C PRO A 66 8.59 -8.71 23.30
N VAL A 67 9.54 -9.56 22.96
CA VAL A 67 9.45 -11.00 23.26
C VAL A 67 9.51 -11.14 24.77
N ALA A 68 8.50 -11.80 25.36
CA ALA A 68 8.48 -12.19 26.76
C ALA A 68 8.96 -13.64 26.89
#